data_AF-A0A1G0D374-F1
#
_entry.id   AF-A0A1G0D374-F1
#
_cell.length_a   1.000
_cell.length_b   1.000
_cell.length_c   1.000
_cell.angle_alpha   90.00
_cell.angle_beta   90.00
_cell.angle_gamma   90.00
#
_symmetry.space_group_name_H-M   'P 1'
#
loop_
_entity.id
_entity.type
_entity.pdbx_description
1 polymer ?
#
loop_
_entity_poly.entity_id
_entity_poly.type
_entity_poly.pdbx_seq_one_letter_code
_entity_poly.pdbx_strand_id
1 'polypeptide(L)'
;MNKALSFNSSAQRGFAYAEVLLSVALLAILLVPAMQALTTAISGSSGNVAARQLALRSKMEEVLSQPFSALYAETWIPGNNTGAFSATFSDPSSVPVPDRRAVVLYRYDPATNALSSTDTGLLFVSAYYEADGSAHALNTLAGRWW
;
A
#
# COMPACT_ATOMS: atom_id res chain seq x y z
N MET A 1 11.36 29.72 -77.40
CA MET A 1 11.55 30.58 -76.21
C MET A 1 10.91 29.87 -75.02
N ASN A 2 11.71 29.17 -74.22
CA ASN A 2 11.23 28.38 -73.08
C ASN A 2 11.48 29.16 -71.79
N LYS A 3 10.40 29.58 -71.13
CA LYS A 3 10.45 30.33 -69.87
C LYS A 3 10.35 29.32 -68.72
N ALA A 4 11.46 29.08 -68.02
CA ALA A 4 11.50 28.23 -66.85
C ALA A 4 10.75 28.90 -65.68
N LEU A 5 9.74 28.22 -65.14
CA LEU A 5 9.04 28.60 -63.92
C LEU A 5 9.92 28.22 -62.73
N SER A 6 10.61 29.22 -62.19
CA SER A 6 11.36 29.14 -60.93
C SER A 6 10.37 29.04 -59.76
N PHE A 7 10.18 27.83 -59.21
CA PHE A 7 9.45 27.64 -57.97
C PHE A 7 10.29 28.09 -56.77
N ASN A 8 9.71 29.00 -55.98
CA ASN A 8 10.25 29.60 -54.77
C ASN A 8 10.67 28.54 -53.71
N SER A 9 11.98 28.34 -53.54
CA SER A 9 12.57 27.51 -52.47
C SER A 9 12.68 28.25 -51.12
N SER A 10 12.40 29.56 -51.09
CA SER A 10 12.44 30.39 -49.87
C SER A 10 11.23 30.17 -48.95
N ALA A 11 10.09 29.75 -49.49
CA ALA A 11 8.86 29.50 -48.72
C ALA A 11 8.96 28.23 -47.84
N GLN A 12 9.78 27.25 -48.22
CA GLN A 12 9.95 25.99 -47.48
C GLN A 12 10.70 26.15 -46.16
N ARG A 13 11.64 27.10 -46.06
CA ARG A 13 12.43 27.30 -44.82
C ARG A 13 11.66 28.02 -43.72
N GLY A 14 10.79 28.96 -44.09
CA GLY A 14 9.93 29.66 -43.13
C GLY A 14 8.89 28.76 -42.49
N PHE A 15 8.36 27.81 -43.26
CA PHE A 15 7.42 26.80 -42.76
C PHE A 15 8.11 25.82 -41.79
N ALA A 16 9.33 25.37 -42.12
CA ALA A 16 10.10 24.48 -41.23
C ALA A 16 10.42 25.13 -39.87
N TYR A 17 10.73 26.43 -39.84
CA TYR A 17 10.96 27.14 -38.58
C TYR A 17 9.69 27.23 -37.73
N ALA A 18 8.55 27.55 -38.36
CA ALA A 18 7.26 27.59 -37.68
C ALA A 18 6.84 26.21 -37.14
N GLU A 19 7.10 25.14 -37.89
CA GLU A 19 6.82 23.76 -37.51
C GLU A 19 7.65 23.32 -36.29
N VAL A 20 8.94 23.67 -36.25
CA VAL A 20 9.81 23.39 -35.10
C VAL A 20 9.33 24.15 -33.86
N LEU A 21 8.98 25.43 -33.97
CA LEU A 21 8.45 26.20 -32.85
C LEU A 21 7.12 25.64 -32.35
N LEU A 22 6.23 25.24 -33.26
CA LEU A 22 4.97 24.61 -32.91
C LEU A 22 5.18 23.27 -32.18
N SER A 23 6.13 22.46 -32.65
CA SER A 23 6.49 21.18 -32.02
C SER A 23 7.02 21.36 -30.61
N VAL A 24 7.91 22.34 -30.40
CA VAL A 24 8.46 22.66 -29.07
C VAL A 24 7.36 23.18 -28.14
N ALA A 25 6.45 24.03 -28.63
CA ALA A 25 5.33 24.52 -27.85
C ALA A 25 4.38 23.39 -27.42
N LEU A 26 4.04 22.48 -28.34
CA LEU A 26 3.22 21.31 -28.03
C LEU A 26 3.91 20.37 -27.04
N LEU A 27 5.22 20.15 -27.19
CA LEU A 27 6.00 19.31 -26.28
C LEU A 27 6.02 19.90 -24.87
N ALA A 28 6.18 21.22 -24.72
CA ALA A 28 6.15 21.89 -23.44
C ALA A 28 4.77 21.78 -22.75
N ILE A 29 3.68 21.92 -23.52
CA ILE A 29 2.31 21.79 -22.99
C ILE A 29 2.02 20.35 -22.56
N LEU A 30 2.48 19.36 -23.33
CA LEU A 30 2.26 17.94 -23.04
C LEU A 30 3.18 17.39 -21.93
N LEU A 31 4.27 18.09 -21.60
CA LEU A 31 5.24 17.60 -20.63
C LEU A 31 4.64 17.47 -19.22
N VAL A 32 3.78 18.40 -18.82
CA VAL A 32 3.15 18.40 -17.49
C VAL A 32 2.23 17.19 -17.29
N PRO A 33 1.22 16.93 -18.16
CA PRO A 33 0.39 15.73 -18.02
C PRO A 33 1.20 14.44 -18.25
N ALA A 34 2.25 14.45 -19.07
CA ALA A 34 3.13 13.29 -19.25
C ALA A 34 3.92 12.95 -17.96
N MET A 35 4.44 13.96 -17.27
CA MET A 35 5.11 13.78 -15.98
C MET A 35 4.14 13.29 -14.91
N GLN A 36 2.91 13.84 -14.87
CA GLN A 36 1.87 13.35 -13.96
C GLN A 36 1.51 11.90 -14.25
N ALA A 37 1.28 11.54 -15.52
CA ALA A 37 1.01 10.17 -15.93
C ALA A 37 2.18 9.23 -15.59
N LEU A 38 3.43 9.67 -15.74
CA LEU A 38 4.61 8.88 -15.38
C LEU A 38 4.71 8.67 -13.87
N THR A 39 4.48 9.70 -13.05
CA THR A 39 4.44 9.55 -11.59
C THR A 39 3.32 8.63 -11.15
N THR A 40 2.14 8.72 -11.78
CA THR A 40 1.02 7.83 -11.54
C THR A 40 1.31 6.41 -12.03
N ALA A 41 2.02 6.22 -13.14
CA ALA A 41 2.40 4.88 -13.61
C ALA A 41 3.44 4.21 -12.70
N ILE A 42 4.43 4.98 -12.22
CA ILE A 42 5.42 4.50 -11.25
C ILE A 42 4.73 4.13 -9.93
N SER A 43 3.84 5.00 -9.45
CA SER A 43 3.06 4.78 -8.21
C SER A 43 1.98 3.70 -8.37
N GLY A 44 1.45 3.54 -9.59
CA GLY A 44 0.38 2.63 -10.00
C GLY A 44 0.86 1.26 -10.47
N SER A 45 2.17 1.03 -10.60
CA SER A 45 2.75 -0.33 -10.72
C SER A 45 2.58 -1.17 -9.43
N SER A 46 1.84 -0.62 -8.48
CA SER A 46 1.21 -1.20 -7.29
C SER A 46 0.09 -2.22 -7.60
N GLY A 47 0.21 -3.02 -8.67
CA GLY A 47 -0.59 -4.25 -8.81
C GLY A 47 -0.46 -5.16 -7.57
N ASN A 48 0.65 -4.98 -6.83
CA ASN A 48 0.89 -5.62 -5.54
C ASN A 48 0.10 -5.01 -4.37
N VAL A 49 -0.30 -3.73 -4.38
CA VAL A 49 -0.95 -3.09 -3.21
C VAL A 49 -2.37 -3.60 -3.01
N ALA A 50 -3.17 -3.70 -4.07
CA ALA A 50 -4.52 -4.27 -3.97
C ALA A 50 -4.48 -5.76 -3.58
N ALA A 51 -3.54 -6.51 -4.18
CA ALA A 51 -3.31 -7.92 -3.82
C ALA A 51 -2.82 -8.07 -2.37
N ARG A 52 -1.91 -7.20 -1.92
CA ARG A 52 -1.39 -7.17 -0.55
C ARG A 52 -2.46 -6.83 0.47
N GLN A 53 -3.34 -5.88 0.16
CA GLN A 53 -4.46 -5.52 1.01
C GLN A 53 -5.46 -6.67 1.13
N LEU A 54 -5.76 -7.36 0.01
CA LEU A 54 -6.61 -8.54 0.01
C LEU A 54 -5.97 -9.69 0.81
N ALA A 55 -4.66 -9.90 0.66
CA ALA A 55 -3.92 -10.92 1.41
C ALA A 55 -3.84 -10.62 2.92
N LEU A 56 -3.70 -9.35 3.31
CA LEU A 56 -3.79 -8.90 4.71
C LEU A 56 -5.18 -9.14 5.27
N ARG A 57 -6.22 -8.78 4.51
CA ARG A 57 -7.61 -9.00 4.92
C ARG A 57 -7.93 -10.48 5.06
N SER A 58 -7.53 -11.30 4.10
CA SER A 58 -7.68 -12.76 4.18
C SER A 58 -6.96 -13.33 5.39
N LYS A 59 -5.76 -12.81 5.72
CA LYS A 59 -5.05 -13.22 6.94
C LYS A 59 -5.80 -12.80 8.21
N MET A 60 -6.35 -11.59 8.23
CA MET A 60 -7.17 -11.13 9.36
C MET A 60 -8.43 -11.97 9.51
N GLU A 61 -9.11 -12.32 8.42
CA GLU A 61 -10.27 -13.24 8.43
C GLU A 61 -9.87 -14.63 8.96
N GLU A 62 -8.69 -15.14 8.58
CA GLU A 62 -8.14 -16.39 9.11
C GLU A 62 -7.91 -16.31 10.63
N VAL A 63 -7.31 -15.23 11.13
CA VAL A 63 -7.08 -15.02 12.58
C VAL A 63 -8.40 -14.87 13.33
N LEU A 64 -9.33 -14.08 12.80
CA LEU A 64 -10.64 -13.88 13.42
C LEU A 64 -11.53 -15.13 13.39
N SER A 65 -11.25 -16.09 12.50
CA SER A 65 -11.96 -17.38 12.46
C SER A 65 -11.56 -18.30 13.62
N GLN A 66 -10.46 -18.00 14.32
CA GLN A 66 -9.99 -18.77 15.46
C GLN A 66 -10.82 -18.49 16.72
N PRO A 67 -10.96 -19.46 17.63
CA PRO A 67 -11.67 -19.24 18.87
C PRO A 67 -10.97 -18.18 19.72
N PHE A 68 -11.76 -17.34 20.40
CA PHE A 68 -11.24 -16.27 21.26
C PHE A 68 -10.23 -16.77 22.30
N SER A 69 -10.40 -17.98 22.83
CA SER A 69 -9.47 -18.58 23.79
C SER A 69 -8.06 -18.79 23.21
N ALA A 70 -7.94 -19.14 21.92
CA ALA A 70 -6.65 -19.27 21.24
C ALA A 70 -6.00 -17.91 21.03
N LEU A 71 -6.77 -16.92 20.58
CA LEU A 71 -6.29 -15.53 20.44
C LEU A 71 -5.84 -14.94 21.79
N TYR A 72 -6.61 -15.21 22.86
CA TYR A 72 -6.30 -14.75 24.19
C TYR A 72 -5.03 -15.41 24.76
N ALA A 73 -4.80 -16.70 24.48
CA ALA A 73 -3.59 -17.39 24.90
C ALA A 73 -2.32 -16.74 24.32
N GLU A 74 -2.37 -16.27 23.08
CA GLU A 74 -1.25 -15.57 22.44
C GLU A 74 -0.95 -14.21 23.08
N THR A 75 -1.92 -13.57 23.76
CA THR A 75 -1.67 -12.31 24.49
C THR A 75 -0.82 -12.46 25.73
N TRP A 76 -0.61 -13.70 26.19
CA TRP A 76 0.13 -13.99 27.39
C TRP A 76 1.59 -14.29 27.07
N ILE A 77 2.45 -13.29 27.21
CA ILE A 77 3.90 -13.45 27.20
C ILE A 77 4.43 -13.18 28.62
N PRO A 78 5.30 -14.04 29.17
CA PRO A 78 5.94 -13.79 30.46
C PRO A 78 6.59 -12.39 30.48
N GLY A 79 6.06 -11.48 31.30
CA GLY A 79 6.57 -10.12 31.46
C GLY A 79 5.95 -9.04 30.54
N ASN A 80 5.06 -9.40 29.61
CA ASN A 80 4.33 -8.43 28.78
C ASN A 80 2.90 -8.92 28.47
N ASN A 81 1.92 -8.29 29.09
CA ASN A 81 0.50 -8.60 28.94
C ASN A 81 -0.28 -7.53 28.17
N THR A 82 0.38 -6.45 27.74
CA THR A 82 -0.28 -5.33 27.05
C THR A 82 -0.21 -5.44 25.55
N GLY A 83 0.69 -6.27 24.99
CA GLY A 83 0.77 -6.55 23.55
C GLY A 83 1.75 -7.67 23.25
N ALA A 84 1.31 -8.68 22.51
CA ALA A 84 2.08 -9.87 22.22
C ALA A 84 2.12 -10.15 20.71
N PHE A 85 3.34 -10.28 20.18
CA PHE A 85 3.55 -10.82 18.84
C PHE A 85 3.19 -12.31 18.85
N SER A 86 2.26 -12.72 17.99
CA SER A 86 1.89 -14.13 17.87
C SER A 86 2.74 -14.80 16.81
N ALA A 87 3.64 -15.69 17.22
CA ALA A 87 4.40 -16.53 16.29
C ALA A 87 3.51 -17.57 15.59
N THR A 88 2.40 -17.96 16.21
CA THR A 88 1.42 -18.92 15.67
C THR A 88 0.63 -18.33 14.51
N PHE A 89 0.22 -17.06 14.61
CA PHE A 89 -0.60 -16.40 13.61
C PHE A 89 0.20 -15.56 12.60
N SER A 90 1.47 -15.30 12.88
CA SER A 90 2.38 -14.64 11.94
C SER A 90 2.96 -15.62 10.93
N ASP A 91 3.36 -15.11 9.76
CA ASP A 91 4.02 -15.92 8.75
C ASP A 91 5.39 -16.45 9.28
N PRO A 92 5.78 -17.69 8.90
CA PRO A 92 7.04 -18.27 9.33
C PRO A 92 8.23 -17.46 8.81
N SER A 93 9.38 -17.59 9.46
CA SER A 93 10.61 -16.86 9.09
C SER A 93 11.20 -17.28 7.75
N SER A 94 10.66 -18.34 7.14
CA SER A 94 10.96 -18.75 5.78
C SER A 94 10.35 -17.84 4.71
N VAL A 95 9.37 -17.00 5.06
CA VAL A 95 8.78 -16.02 4.12
C VAL A 95 9.67 -14.77 4.09
N PRO A 96 10.00 -14.21 2.91
CA PRO A 96 10.77 -12.97 2.82
C PRO A 96 10.05 -11.79 3.51
N VAL A 97 10.81 -10.99 4.26
CA VAL A 97 10.36 -9.79 4.99
C VAL A 97 9.39 -8.87 4.20
N PRO A 98 9.59 -8.57 2.89
CA PRO A 98 8.65 -7.73 2.16
C PRO A 98 7.22 -8.28 2.09
N ASP A 99 7.04 -9.60 2.08
CA ASP A 99 5.71 -10.24 1.96
C ASP A 99 5.29 -10.97 3.24
N ARG A 100 6.09 -10.84 4.31
CA ARG A 100 5.87 -11.49 5.59
C ARG A 100 4.84 -10.72 6.41
N ARG A 101 3.74 -11.39 6.76
CA ARG A 101 2.67 -10.80 7.56
C ARG A 101 2.85 -11.15 9.03
N ALA A 102 2.89 -10.13 9.86
CA ALA A 102 2.96 -10.21 11.31
C ALA A 102 1.57 -9.95 11.91
N VAL A 103 1.23 -10.69 12.94
CA VAL A 103 0.00 -10.52 13.72
C VAL A 103 0.36 -10.27 15.17
N VAL A 104 -0.13 -9.17 15.70
CA VAL A 104 0.08 -8.74 17.09
C VAL A 104 -1.27 -8.58 17.75
N LEU A 105 -1.41 -9.17 18.94
CA LEU A 105 -2.63 -9.13 19.72
C LEU A 105 -2.40 -8.35 21.00
N TYR A 106 -3.32 -7.46 21.31
CA TYR A 106 -3.29 -6.64 22.51
C TYR A 106 -4.60 -6.83 23.27
N ARG A 107 -4.55 -6.78 24.60
CA ARG A 107 -5.78 -6.73 25.40
C ARG A 107 -6.27 -5.29 25.42
N TYR A 108 -7.56 -5.08 25.19
CA TYR A 108 -8.12 -3.74 25.02
C TYR A 108 -9.25 -3.49 26.02
N ASP A 109 -9.18 -2.36 26.72
CA ASP A 109 -10.24 -1.92 27.62
C ASP A 109 -11.10 -0.84 26.96
N PRO A 110 -12.39 -1.11 26.66
CA PRO A 110 -13.28 -0.11 26.09
C PRO A 110 -13.64 1.01 27.06
N ALA A 111 -13.51 0.80 28.39
CA ALA A 111 -13.84 1.83 29.37
C ALA A 111 -12.79 2.94 29.42
N THR A 112 -11.52 2.59 29.20
CA THR A 112 -10.39 3.53 29.21
C THR A 112 -9.87 3.87 27.80
N ASN A 113 -10.39 3.19 26.76
CA ASN A 113 -9.91 3.26 25.38
C ASN A 113 -8.40 3.04 25.26
N ALA A 114 -7.87 2.11 26.07
CA ALA A 114 -6.45 1.87 26.19
C ALA A 114 -6.13 0.38 26.17
N LEU A 115 -4.84 0.08 25.94
CA LEU A 115 -4.31 -1.26 26.11
C LEU A 115 -4.32 -1.61 27.60
N SER A 116 -4.86 -2.78 27.92
CA SER A 116 -4.94 -3.27 29.29
C SER A 116 -4.03 -4.47 29.49
N SER A 117 -3.64 -4.74 30.72
CA SER A 117 -3.01 -6.01 31.11
C SER A 117 -4.03 -7.02 31.66
N THR A 118 -5.25 -6.57 31.95
CA THR A 118 -6.34 -7.38 32.52
C THR A 118 -7.22 -8.01 31.45
N ASP A 119 -7.95 -9.07 31.82
CA ASP A 119 -8.97 -9.67 30.94
C ASP A 119 -10.22 -8.79 30.92
N THR A 120 -10.41 -8.10 29.80
CA THR A 120 -11.60 -7.28 29.52
C THR A 120 -12.59 -8.00 28.61
N GLY A 121 -12.26 -9.20 28.13
CA GLY A 121 -13.02 -9.91 27.10
C GLY A 121 -12.94 -9.29 25.70
N LEU A 122 -12.05 -8.31 25.49
CA LEU A 122 -11.80 -7.62 24.22
C LEU A 122 -10.31 -7.63 23.88
N LEU A 123 -10.02 -7.99 22.64
CA LEU A 123 -8.68 -8.02 22.06
C LEU A 123 -8.61 -7.07 20.88
N PHE A 124 -7.55 -6.29 20.81
CA PHE A 124 -7.19 -5.52 19.62
C PHE A 124 -6.22 -6.35 18.80
N VAL A 125 -6.62 -6.70 17.58
CA VAL A 125 -5.83 -7.51 16.65
C VAL A 125 -5.30 -6.60 15.57
N SER A 126 -3.98 -6.60 15.41
CA SER A 126 -3.26 -5.82 14.42
C SER A 126 -2.50 -6.76 13.49
N ALA A 127 -2.76 -6.68 12.18
CA ALA A 127 -2.07 -7.44 11.15
C ALA A 127 -1.38 -6.48 10.17
N TYR A 128 -0.09 -6.68 9.92
CA TYR A 128 0.71 -5.80 9.06
C TYR A 128 1.85 -6.55 8.35
N TYR A 129 2.42 -5.96 7.30
CA TYR A 129 3.65 -6.48 6.69
C TYR A 129 4.86 -6.06 7.50
N GLU A 130 5.75 -7.00 7.81
CA GLU A 130 6.94 -6.74 8.64
C GLU A 130 7.82 -5.62 8.05
N ALA A 131 7.91 -5.53 6.72
CA ALA A 131 8.64 -4.46 6.03
C ALA A 131 8.02 -3.06 6.20
N ASP A 132 6.70 -2.96 6.28
CA ASP A 132 5.97 -1.68 6.37
C ASP A 132 5.70 -1.27 7.83
N GLY A 133 5.86 -2.21 8.77
CA GLY A 133 5.57 -2.02 10.17
C GLY A 133 4.09 -1.70 10.43
N SER A 134 3.80 -1.08 11.57
CA SER A 134 2.42 -0.78 11.99
C SER A 134 1.77 0.39 11.25
N ALA A 135 2.50 1.10 10.36
CA ALA A 135 2.01 2.27 9.64
C ALA A 135 0.84 1.96 8.70
N HIS A 136 0.82 0.74 8.14
CA HIS A 136 -0.23 0.24 7.26
C HIS A 136 -0.94 -0.99 7.86
N ALA A 137 -0.97 -1.07 9.19
CA ALA A 137 -1.63 -2.17 9.87
C ALA A 137 -3.14 -2.14 9.64
N LEU A 138 -3.67 -3.31 9.32
CA LEU A 138 -5.09 -3.58 9.43
C LEU A 138 -5.38 -3.89 10.90
N ASN A 139 -6.29 -3.13 11.48
CA ASN A 139 -6.63 -3.24 12.90
C ASN A 139 -8.10 -3.59 13.06
N THR A 140 -8.40 -4.45 14.02
CA THR A 140 -9.77 -4.84 14.35
C THR A 140 -9.90 -5.17 15.83
N LEU A 141 -11.13 -5.14 16.34
CA LEU A 141 -11.45 -5.55 17.70
C LEU A 141 -12.12 -6.91 17.66
N ALA A 142 -11.63 -7.83 18.49
CA ALA A 142 -12.21 -9.14 18.70
C ALA A 142 -12.76 -9.29 20.11
N GLY A 143 -14.06 -9.54 20.23
CA GLY A 143 -14.74 -9.79 21.50
C GLY A 143 -14.83 -11.27 21.85
N ARG A 144 -15.15 -11.57 23.10
CA ARG A 144 -15.55 -12.93 23.51
C ARG A 144 -16.99 -13.27 23.10
N TRP A 145 -17.83 -12.26 22.89
CA TRP A 145 -19.30 -12.38 22.90
C TRP A 145 -19.96 -12.04 21.55
N TRP A 146 -19.25 -12.22 20.44
CA TRP A 146 -19.67 -11.91 19.08
C TRP A 146 -19.53 -13.14 18.17
#